data_AF-B7PTK5-F1
#
_entry.id   AF-B7PTK5-F1
#
_cell.length_a   1.000
_cell.length_b   1.000
_cell.length_c   1.000
_cell.angle_alpha   90.00
_cell.angle_beta   90.00
_cell.angle_gamma   90.00
#
_symmetry.space_group_name_H-M   'P 1'
#
loop_
_entity.id
_entity.type
_entity.pdbx_description
1 polymer ?
#
loop_
_entity_poly.entity_id
_entity_poly.type
_entity_poly.pdbx_seq_one_letter_code
_entity_poly.pdbx_strand_id
1 'polypeptide(L)'
;MDISLRRDFYKRRRCRLLVLLVLLGYAVVFEWLVYLVHPLWNWPRLPAHNEVSVRLLLVADPQLLGRGNTAPGPLGYVVRWDADRFIRKTHELAHYYFKPDITIFLGDIFDEGEIANDRDYWSYVQRFLSVFSSVRFHQSVIVPGDNDIGGEVTAPLEKRIRRFNSYFRNDSITTYGGVDFIKVNYLTKSYAYRSHLRQLGRNLRVVLSHMALSSTYGLYGKEVMTDLDPDLIFAGHRHSEHVAVRRRDGSVESLRLSFTDDRVAVRLNLSRQLVHEIEVPTCSYRMGTHNVGFGAAIIDPDRTLTYGVLWSPDRLLHLTSHVVVLIASGLVLLLWAGILHKCA
;
A
#
# COMPACT_ATOMS: atom_id res chain seq x y z
N MET A 1 -0.09 46.68 -44.54
CA MET A 1 -0.90 45.95 -43.54
C MET A 1 -0.12 44.71 -43.15
N ASP A 2 0.96 44.91 -42.39
CA ASP A 2 2.17 44.13 -42.61
C ASP A 2 3.13 44.23 -41.41
N ILE A 3 3.92 43.19 -41.15
CA ILE A 3 4.95 43.08 -40.10
C ILE A 3 4.45 43.02 -38.65
N SER A 4 3.59 43.93 -38.16
CA SER A 4 3.15 43.94 -36.74
C SER A 4 2.34 42.70 -36.37
N LEU A 5 1.31 42.38 -37.16
CA LEU A 5 0.48 41.18 -37.01
C LEU A 5 1.32 39.90 -37.10
N ARG A 6 2.33 39.87 -37.98
CA ARG A 6 3.25 38.74 -38.13
C ARG A 6 4.16 38.58 -36.91
N ARG A 7 4.67 39.69 -36.36
CA ARG A 7 5.48 39.71 -35.13
C ARG A 7 4.68 39.23 -33.92
N ASP A 8 3.43 39.64 -33.79
CA ASP A 8 2.56 39.24 -32.69
C ASP A 8 2.13 37.77 -32.79
N PHE A 9 1.91 37.26 -34.01
CA PHE A 9 1.73 35.83 -34.26
C PHE A 9 2.93 35.00 -33.80
N TYR A 10 4.16 35.38 -34.19
CA TYR A 10 5.36 34.68 -33.74
C TYR A 10 5.57 34.78 -32.22
N LYS A 11 5.27 35.92 -31.59
CA LYS A 11 5.33 36.07 -30.12
C LYS A 11 4.33 35.17 -29.40
N ARG A 12 3.07 35.09 -29.87
CA ARG A 12 2.06 34.17 -29.32
C ARG A 12 2.49 32.71 -29.46
N ARG A 13 3.02 32.33 -30.63
CA ARG A 13 3.53 30.97 -30.87
C ARG A 13 4.70 30.63 -29.95
N ARG A 14 5.65 31.55 -29.75
CA ARG A 14 6.79 31.37 -28.83
C ARG A 14 6.33 31.24 -27.37
N CYS A 15 5.42 32.09 -26.90
CA CYS A 15 4.87 32.00 -25.54
C CYS A 15 4.17 30.64 -25.30
N ARG A 16 3.30 30.21 -26.23
CA ARG A 16 2.65 28.90 -26.16
C ARG A 16 3.66 27.75 -26.13
N LEU A 17 4.70 27.82 -26.98
CA LEU A 17 5.76 26.82 -27.00
C LEU A 17 6.54 26.78 -25.68
N LEU A 18 6.89 27.94 -25.10
CA LEU A 18 7.58 28.01 -23.82
C LEU A 18 6.74 27.42 -22.69
N VAL A 19 5.45 27.79 -22.60
CA VAL A 19 4.54 27.20 -21.61
C VAL A 19 4.45 25.68 -21.79
N LEU A 20 4.34 25.19 -23.02
CA LEU A 20 4.32 23.76 -23.31
C LEU A 20 5.62 23.06 -22.87
N LEU A 21 6.78 23.66 -23.13
CA LEU A 21 8.07 23.10 -22.72
C LEU A 21 8.21 23.08 -21.19
N VAL A 22 7.74 24.12 -20.49
CA VAL A 22 7.73 24.15 -19.02
C VAL A 22 6.80 23.08 -18.46
N LEU A 23 5.59 22.93 -19.02
CA LEU A 23 4.65 21.87 -18.61
C LEU A 23 5.22 20.47 -18.86
N LEU A 24 5.90 20.25 -19.99
CA LEU A 24 6.54 18.99 -20.30
C LEU A 24 7.69 18.70 -19.33
N GLY A 25 8.57 19.68 -19.08
CA GLY A 25 9.66 19.54 -18.12
C GLY A 25 9.15 19.25 -16.71
N TYR A 26 8.11 19.98 -16.27
CA TYR A 26 7.44 19.74 -15.00
C TYR A 26 6.86 18.32 -14.92
N ALA A 27 6.15 17.87 -15.95
CA ALA A 27 5.61 16.51 -16.00
C ALA A 27 6.73 15.45 -15.95
N VAL A 28 7.84 15.63 -16.67
CA VAL A 28 8.99 14.72 -16.59
C VAL A 28 9.55 14.65 -15.16
N VAL A 29 9.66 15.78 -14.48
CA VAL A 29 10.16 15.80 -13.09
C VAL A 29 9.21 15.03 -12.17
N PHE A 30 7.94 15.42 -12.11
CA PHE A 30 7.00 14.89 -11.10
C PHE A 30 6.43 13.51 -11.46
N GLU A 31 6.31 13.18 -12.75
CA GLU A 31 5.77 11.88 -13.19
C GLU A 31 6.85 10.83 -13.43
N TRP A 32 8.13 11.21 -13.49
CA TRP A 32 9.25 10.29 -13.73
C TRP A 32 10.40 10.45 -12.74
N LEU A 33 11.08 11.60 -12.75
CA LEU A 33 12.32 11.79 -11.99
C LEU A 33 12.14 11.61 -10.48
N VAL A 34 11.05 12.13 -9.90
CA VAL A 34 10.77 11.99 -8.46
C VAL A 34 10.77 10.52 -8.05
N TYR A 35 10.16 9.63 -8.84
CA TYR A 35 10.09 8.21 -8.50
C TYR A 35 11.45 7.50 -8.61
N LEU A 36 12.38 8.00 -9.43
CA LEU A 36 13.73 7.45 -9.54
C LEU A 36 14.61 7.87 -8.36
N VAL A 37 14.47 9.12 -7.92
CA VAL A 37 15.34 9.71 -6.90
C VAL A 37 14.80 9.49 -5.49
N HIS A 38 13.49 9.46 -5.30
CA HIS A 38 12.84 9.32 -3.99
C HIS A 38 13.35 8.11 -3.18
N PRO A 39 13.49 6.89 -3.75
CA PRO A 39 14.10 5.76 -3.06
C PRO A 39 15.47 6.04 -2.45
N LEU A 40 16.32 6.80 -3.14
CA LEU A 40 17.72 7.04 -2.73
C LEU A 40 17.82 7.88 -1.45
N TRP A 41 16.81 8.68 -1.16
CA TRP A 41 16.80 9.58 -0.01
C TRP A 41 15.86 9.16 1.10
N ASN A 42 14.75 8.50 0.76
CA ASN A 42 13.65 8.25 1.72
C ASN A 42 13.57 6.80 2.19
N TRP A 43 14.30 5.86 1.57
CA TRP A 43 14.26 4.47 2.02
C TRP A 43 15.32 4.16 3.06
N PRO A 44 14.97 3.35 4.06
CA PRO A 44 15.93 2.90 5.05
C PRO A 44 17.01 2.05 4.39
N ARG A 45 18.22 2.14 4.96
CA ARG A 45 19.28 1.19 4.65
C ARG A 45 18.93 -0.14 5.28
N LEU A 46 18.61 -1.11 4.44
CA LEU A 46 18.31 -2.48 4.85
C LEU A 46 19.56 -3.36 4.63
N PRO A 47 19.76 -4.41 5.45
CA PRO A 47 20.74 -5.44 5.18
C PRO A 47 20.71 -5.91 3.72
N ALA A 48 21.85 -6.31 3.17
CA ALA A 48 21.92 -6.85 1.83
C ALA A 48 21.15 -8.18 1.72
N HIS A 49 20.72 -8.53 0.51
CA HIS A 49 20.10 -9.83 0.27
C HIS A 49 21.10 -10.95 0.54
N ASN A 50 20.70 -11.94 1.33
CA ASN A 50 21.45 -13.15 1.59
C ASN A 50 20.48 -14.35 1.46
N GLU A 51 21.01 -15.57 1.32
CA GLU A 51 20.18 -16.76 1.08
C GLU A 51 19.57 -17.37 2.36
N VAL A 52 19.84 -16.79 3.52
CA VAL A 52 19.51 -17.38 4.83
C VAL A 52 18.34 -16.66 5.52
N SER A 53 18.25 -15.34 5.36
CA SER A 53 17.18 -14.51 5.93
C SER A 53 15.93 -14.55 5.05
N VAL A 54 14.74 -14.53 5.67
CA VAL A 54 13.46 -14.46 4.95
C VAL A 54 13.06 -13.00 4.76
N ARG A 55 12.77 -12.60 3.53
CA ARG A 55 12.38 -11.23 3.15
C ARG A 55 10.91 -11.13 2.79
N LEU A 56 10.19 -10.27 3.51
CA LEU A 56 8.77 -10.05 3.36
C LEU A 56 8.50 -8.64 2.86
N LEU A 57 7.85 -8.51 1.71
CA LEU A 57 7.26 -7.25 1.28
C LEU A 57 5.79 -7.22 1.71
N LEU A 58 5.45 -6.28 2.56
CA LEU A 58 4.12 -6.14 3.14
C LEU A 58 3.35 -5.03 2.40
N VAL A 59 2.17 -5.37 1.93
CA VAL A 59 1.28 -4.52 1.14
C VAL A 59 -0.03 -4.39 1.90
N ALA A 60 -0.27 -3.25 2.54
CA ALA A 60 -1.52 -2.99 3.25
C ALA A 60 -2.41 -2.02 2.46
N ASP A 61 -3.71 -2.28 2.49
CA ASP A 61 -4.79 -1.44 1.96
C ASP A 61 -4.52 -0.86 0.54
N PRO A 62 -4.25 -1.69 -0.49
CA PRO A 62 -4.17 -1.19 -1.87
C PRO A 62 -5.43 -0.45 -2.31
N GLN A 63 -6.59 -0.94 -1.88
CA GLN A 63 -7.92 -0.39 -2.14
C GLN A 63 -8.09 0.06 -3.59
N LEU A 64 -7.92 -0.90 -4.51
CA LEU A 64 -8.11 -0.62 -5.92
C LEU A 64 -9.53 -0.10 -6.15
N LEU A 65 -9.59 1.13 -6.65
CA LEU A 65 -10.82 1.88 -6.83
C LEU A 65 -11.80 1.17 -7.75
N GLY A 66 -13.04 1.00 -7.30
CA GLY A 66 -14.09 0.42 -8.12
C GLY A 66 -14.87 1.43 -8.97
N ARG A 67 -16.03 0.99 -9.47
CA ARG A 67 -16.90 1.77 -10.35
C ARG A 67 -17.98 2.51 -9.56
N GLY A 68 -18.44 1.95 -8.44
CA GLY A 68 -19.48 2.56 -7.60
C GLY A 68 -18.94 3.71 -6.75
N ASN A 69 -17.81 3.49 -6.06
CA ASN A 69 -17.18 4.42 -5.11
C ASN A 69 -16.26 5.45 -5.80
N THR A 70 -16.31 5.55 -7.13
CA THR A 70 -15.51 6.51 -7.91
C THR A 70 -16.40 7.40 -8.76
N ALA A 71 -15.94 8.63 -9.04
CA ALA A 71 -16.65 9.58 -9.89
C ALA A 71 -17.18 8.93 -11.19
N PRO A 72 -18.39 9.28 -11.65
CA PRO A 72 -18.94 8.72 -12.87
C PRO A 72 -18.21 9.22 -14.12
N GLY A 73 -18.38 8.49 -15.23
CA GLY A 73 -17.91 8.93 -16.54
C GLY A 73 -16.37 8.95 -16.69
N PRO A 74 -15.84 9.81 -17.58
CA PRO A 74 -14.42 9.86 -17.92
C PRO A 74 -13.52 10.19 -16.71
N LEU A 75 -14.00 11.02 -15.78
CA LEU A 75 -13.22 11.38 -14.60
C LEU A 75 -12.90 10.14 -13.75
N GLY A 76 -13.86 9.25 -13.55
CA GLY A 76 -13.60 8.03 -12.80
C GLY A 76 -12.60 7.10 -13.46
N TYR A 77 -12.55 7.08 -14.80
CA TYR A 77 -11.51 6.33 -15.51
C TYR A 77 -10.12 6.90 -15.21
N VAL A 78 -9.96 8.22 -15.28
CA VAL A 78 -8.68 8.89 -14.98
C VAL A 78 -8.27 8.67 -13.53
N VAL A 79 -9.19 8.79 -12.58
CA VAL A 79 -8.92 8.59 -11.14
C VAL A 79 -8.49 7.14 -10.86
N ARG A 80 -9.20 6.15 -11.41
CA ARG A 80 -8.79 4.74 -11.28
C ARG A 80 -7.43 4.46 -11.92
N TRP A 81 -7.22 5.02 -13.12
CA TRP A 81 -5.95 4.86 -13.83
C TRP A 81 -4.78 5.45 -13.05
N ASP A 82 -4.94 6.64 -12.47
CA ASP A 82 -3.88 7.29 -11.69
C ASP A 82 -3.56 6.49 -10.42
N ALA A 83 -4.59 6.04 -9.70
CA ALA A 83 -4.43 5.21 -8.51
C ALA A 83 -3.70 3.89 -8.82
N ASP A 84 -4.17 3.15 -9.83
CA ASP A 84 -3.54 1.89 -10.28
C ASP A 84 -2.11 2.10 -10.75
N ARG A 85 -1.86 3.17 -11.53
CA ARG A 85 -0.53 3.51 -12.04
C ARG A 85 0.42 3.86 -10.90
N PHE A 86 -0.05 4.64 -9.92
CA PHE A 86 0.74 5.03 -8.77
C PHE A 86 1.19 3.79 -7.98
N ILE A 87 0.23 2.95 -7.56
CA ILE A 87 0.51 1.74 -6.78
C ILE A 87 1.44 0.81 -7.55
N ARG A 88 1.18 0.58 -8.84
CA ARG A 88 2.04 -0.27 -9.69
C ARG A 88 3.46 0.23 -9.70
N LYS A 89 3.65 1.53 -9.97
CA LYS A 89 4.98 2.13 -10.10
C LYS A 89 5.76 2.07 -8.78
N THR A 90 5.12 2.41 -7.66
CA THR A 90 5.78 2.41 -6.35
C THR A 90 6.04 0.98 -5.87
N HIS A 91 5.11 0.06 -6.12
CA HIS A 91 5.28 -1.36 -5.81
C HIS A 91 6.43 -1.97 -6.62
N GLU A 92 6.50 -1.74 -7.94
CA GLU A 92 7.60 -2.25 -8.78
C GLU A 92 8.96 -1.76 -8.24
N LEU A 93 9.08 -0.47 -7.93
CA LEU A 93 10.29 0.08 -7.34
C LEU A 93 10.65 -0.62 -6.02
N ALA A 94 9.68 -0.74 -5.11
CA ALA A 94 9.89 -1.39 -3.81
C ALA A 94 10.29 -2.86 -3.98
N HIS A 95 9.61 -3.58 -4.86
CA HIS A 95 9.85 -4.99 -5.15
C HIS A 95 11.26 -5.22 -5.74
N TYR A 96 11.66 -4.45 -6.75
CA TYR A 96 12.97 -4.63 -7.39
C TYR A 96 14.15 -4.21 -6.49
N TYR A 97 13.94 -3.22 -5.63
CA TYR A 97 14.93 -2.83 -4.63
C TYR A 97 15.06 -3.85 -3.51
N PHE A 98 13.93 -4.25 -2.92
CA PHE A 98 13.91 -5.08 -1.73
C PHE A 98 14.15 -6.57 -2.02
N LYS A 99 13.74 -7.04 -3.21
CA LYS A 99 13.82 -8.43 -3.67
C LYS A 99 13.21 -9.40 -2.64
N PRO A 100 11.89 -9.33 -2.40
CA PRO A 100 11.25 -10.18 -1.41
C PRO A 100 11.22 -11.65 -1.82
N ASP A 101 11.27 -12.53 -0.83
CA ASP A 101 10.93 -13.95 -0.97
C ASP A 101 9.41 -14.15 -1.06
N ILE A 102 8.68 -13.42 -0.22
CA ILE A 102 7.24 -13.49 -0.08
C ILE A 102 6.65 -12.07 -0.09
N THR A 103 5.58 -11.89 -0.85
CA THR A 103 4.73 -10.69 -0.75
C THR A 103 3.47 -11.04 0.06
N ILE A 104 3.17 -10.22 1.06
CA ILE A 104 2.01 -10.39 1.94
C ILE A 104 1.06 -9.22 1.74
N PHE A 105 -0.20 -9.51 1.43
CA PHE A 105 -1.26 -8.52 1.31
C PHE A 105 -2.15 -8.56 2.55
N LEU A 106 -2.25 -7.44 3.26
CA LEU A 106 -2.88 -7.30 4.58
C LEU A 106 -4.32 -6.76 4.50
N GLY A 107 -5.09 -7.25 3.54
CA GLY A 107 -6.50 -6.87 3.36
C GLY A 107 -6.71 -5.61 2.55
N ASP A 108 -7.99 -5.32 2.36
CA ASP A 108 -8.51 -4.18 1.61
C ASP A 108 -7.90 -4.09 0.21
N ILE A 109 -7.99 -5.21 -0.50
CA ILE A 109 -7.50 -5.31 -1.88
C ILE A 109 -8.31 -4.39 -2.78
N PHE A 110 -9.63 -4.33 -2.56
CA PHE A 110 -10.57 -3.51 -3.31
C PHE A 110 -11.29 -2.51 -2.43
N ASP A 111 -11.52 -1.30 -2.94
CA ASP A 111 -12.31 -0.23 -2.30
C ASP A 111 -13.81 -0.56 -2.17
N GLU A 112 -14.31 -1.53 -2.94
CA GLU A 112 -15.74 -1.87 -2.96
C GLU A 112 -16.00 -3.38 -3.21
N GLY A 113 -15.06 -4.24 -2.80
CA GLY A 113 -15.15 -5.68 -3.02
C GLY A 113 -16.43 -6.30 -2.45
N GLU A 114 -16.92 -5.77 -1.33
CA GLU A 114 -18.14 -6.25 -0.65
C GLU A 114 -19.45 -5.91 -1.39
N ILE A 115 -19.49 -4.85 -2.18
CA ILE A 115 -20.70 -4.43 -2.92
C ILE A 115 -20.63 -4.75 -4.42
N ALA A 116 -19.45 -5.07 -4.95
CA ALA A 116 -19.28 -5.41 -6.36
C ALA A 116 -20.11 -6.64 -6.78
N ASN A 117 -20.72 -6.57 -7.96
CA ASN A 117 -21.26 -7.75 -8.66
C ASN A 117 -20.09 -8.58 -9.23
N ASP A 118 -20.36 -9.82 -9.66
CA ASP A 118 -19.30 -10.75 -10.08
C ASP A 118 -18.51 -10.29 -11.31
N ARG A 119 -19.16 -9.56 -12.23
CA ARG A 119 -18.50 -9.01 -13.42
C ARG A 119 -17.51 -7.92 -13.04
N ASP A 120 -17.91 -7.00 -12.18
CA ASP A 120 -17.05 -5.91 -11.72
C ASP A 120 -15.94 -6.44 -10.81
N TYR A 121 -16.26 -7.37 -9.91
CA TYR A 121 -15.27 -8.04 -9.07
C TYR A 121 -14.18 -8.73 -9.91
N TRP A 122 -14.57 -9.46 -10.95
CA TRP A 122 -13.61 -10.06 -11.89
C TRP A 122 -12.72 -9.01 -12.56
N SER A 123 -13.30 -7.90 -13.02
CA SER A 123 -12.52 -6.79 -13.58
C SER A 123 -11.53 -6.20 -12.57
N TYR A 124 -11.87 -6.19 -11.28
CA TYR A 124 -10.99 -5.70 -10.23
C TYR A 124 -9.85 -6.68 -9.95
N VAL A 125 -10.13 -7.99 -9.93
CA VAL A 125 -9.10 -9.04 -9.85
C VAL A 125 -8.11 -8.92 -11.00
N GLN A 126 -8.57 -8.72 -12.24
CA GLN A 126 -7.67 -8.54 -13.39
C GLN A 126 -6.77 -7.30 -13.24
N ARG A 127 -7.32 -6.19 -12.73
CA ARG A 127 -6.54 -4.99 -12.43
C ARG A 127 -5.53 -5.22 -11.31
N PHE A 128 -5.92 -5.91 -10.24
CA PHE A 128 -5.02 -6.29 -9.15
C PHE A 128 -3.81 -7.08 -9.66
N LEU A 129 -4.04 -8.13 -10.45
CA LEU A 129 -2.97 -8.92 -11.05
C LEU A 129 -2.07 -8.09 -11.97
N SER A 130 -2.63 -7.10 -12.68
CA SER A 130 -1.86 -6.18 -13.52
C SER A 130 -1.08 -5.13 -12.73
N VAL A 131 -1.60 -4.64 -11.61
CA VAL A 131 -0.94 -3.64 -10.75
C VAL A 131 0.23 -4.28 -10.00
N PHE A 132 0.07 -5.52 -9.56
CA PHE A 132 1.08 -6.27 -8.83
C PHE A 132 1.75 -7.35 -9.71
N SER A 133 1.99 -7.03 -10.99
CA SER A 133 2.52 -7.98 -12.00
C SER A 133 3.91 -8.52 -11.67
N SER A 134 4.68 -7.82 -10.83
CA SER A 134 5.99 -8.27 -10.36
C SER A 134 5.90 -9.33 -9.25
N VAL A 135 4.72 -9.53 -8.65
CA VAL A 135 4.52 -10.52 -7.57
C VAL A 135 4.39 -11.92 -8.13
N ARG A 136 5.10 -12.86 -7.52
CA ARG A 136 4.88 -14.29 -7.71
C ARG A 136 3.72 -14.74 -6.83
N PHE A 137 2.49 -14.69 -7.35
CA PHE A 137 1.30 -14.95 -6.53
C PHE A 137 1.24 -16.34 -5.88
N HIS A 138 1.90 -17.35 -6.45
CA HIS A 138 2.03 -18.67 -5.82
C HIS A 138 2.87 -18.65 -4.51
N GLN A 139 3.74 -17.65 -4.37
CA GLN A 139 4.59 -17.32 -3.21
C GLN A 139 4.04 -16.13 -2.40
N SER A 140 2.78 -15.74 -2.61
CA SER A 140 2.13 -14.65 -1.88
C SER A 140 1.11 -15.14 -0.86
N VAL A 141 0.91 -14.37 0.20
CA VAL A 141 -0.13 -14.62 1.21
C VAL A 141 -1.07 -13.43 1.23
N ILE A 142 -2.37 -13.66 1.06
CA ILE A 142 -3.38 -12.61 0.97
C ILE A 142 -4.45 -12.89 2.04
N VAL A 143 -4.68 -11.92 2.92
CA VAL A 143 -5.82 -11.91 3.85
C VAL A 143 -6.86 -10.90 3.38
N PRO A 144 -8.17 -11.11 3.64
CA PRO A 144 -9.21 -10.14 3.29
C PRO A 144 -9.30 -9.00 4.31
N GLY A 145 -9.67 -7.81 3.84
CA GLY A 145 -10.11 -6.69 4.68
C GLY A 145 -11.62 -6.52 4.70
N ASP A 146 -12.09 -5.48 5.38
CA ASP A 146 -13.52 -5.19 5.53
C ASP A 146 -14.15 -4.70 4.23
N ASN A 147 -13.43 -3.96 3.40
CA ASN A 147 -13.91 -3.57 2.07
C ASN A 147 -13.98 -4.76 1.08
N ASP A 148 -13.29 -5.88 1.37
CA ASP A 148 -13.32 -7.08 0.53
C ASP A 148 -14.53 -7.98 0.83
N ILE A 149 -14.82 -8.22 2.11
CA ILE A 149 -15.81 -9.23 2.54
C ILE A 149 -16.95 -8.68 3.42
N GLY A 150 -16.88 -7.42 3.84
CA GLY A 150 -17.70 -6.81 4.88
C GLY A 150 -16.99 -6.85 6.24
N GLY A 151 -17.46 -6.06 7.20
CA GLY A 151 -16.90 -5.98 8.55
C GLY A 151 -17.12 -4.62 9.23
N GLU A 152 -17.19 -3.55 8.45
CA GLU A 152 -17.41 -2.19 8.95
C GLU A 152 -18.90 -1.84 9.01
N VAL A 153 -19.56 -1.79 7.85
CA VAL A 153 -20.98 -1.42 7.73
C VAL A 153 -21.89 -2.64 7.72
N THR A 154 -21.49 -3.67 6.97
CA THR A 154 -22.25 -4.92 6.87
C THR A 154 -21.43 -6.08 7.41
N ALA A 155 -22.08 -6.99 8.14
CA ALA A 155 -21.40 -8.18 8.64
C ALA A 155 -20.79 -8.98 7.47
N PRO A 156 -19.63 -9.63 7.67
CA PRO A 156 -19.05 -10.48 6.63
C PRO A 156 -20.05 -11.54 6.18
N LEU A 157 -20.28 -11.64 4.87
CA LEU A 157 -21.25 -12.59 4.31
C LEU A 157 -20.53 -13.80 3.70
N GLU A 158 -21.06 -14.99 3.95
CA GLU A 158 -20.51 -16.26 3.44
C GLU A 158 -20.32 -16.26 1.92
N LYS A 159 -21.22 -15.61 1.17
CA LYS A 159 -21.08 -15.47 -0.29
C LYS A 159 -19.84 -14.65 -0.69
N ARG A 160 -19.51 -13.60 0.06
CA ARG A 160 -18.37 -12.71 -0.21
C ARG A 160 -17.07 -13.38 0.19
N ILE A 161 -17.06 -14.07 1.32
CA ILE A 161 -15.92 -14.87 1.80
C ILE A 161 -15.58 -15.95 0.77
N ARG A 162 -16.58 -16.72 0.31
CA ARG A 162 -16.38 -17.74 -0.72
C ARG A 162 -15.86 -17.16 -2.04
N ARG A 163 -16.39 -16.00 -2.47
CA ARG A 163 -15.90 -15.31 -3.67
C ARG A 163 -14.46 -14.84 -3.52
N PHE A 164 -14.08 -14.23 -2.40
CA PHE A 164 -12.70 -13.83 -2.15
C PHE A 164 -11.76 -15.05 -2.19
N ASN A 165 -12.14 -16.10 -1.48
CA ASN A 165 -11.36 -17.34 -1.38
C ASN A 165 -11.22 -18.09 -2.70
N SER A 166 -12.16 -17.94 -3.64
CA SER A 166 -12.02 -18.55 -4.97
C SER A 166 -10.93 -17.89 -5.82
N TYR A 167 -10.52 -16.66 -5.51
CA TYR A 167 -9.43 -15.96 -6.21
C TYR A 167 -8.11 -15.96 -5.43
N PHE A 168 -8.13 -15.92 -4.09
CA PHE A 168 -6.94 -15.62 -3.28
C PHE A 168 -6.45 -16.74 -2.33
N ARG A 169 -6.89 -17.98 -2.53
CA ARG A 169 -6.56 -19.18 -1.72
C ARG A 169 -7.00 -19.09 -0.26
N ASN A 170 -7.67 -20.13 0.22
CA ASN A 170 -8.19 -20.22 1.60
C ASN A 170 -7.25 -20.96 2.56
N ASP A 171 -5.96 -21.05 2.25
CA ASP A 171 -5.00 -21.75 3.10
C ASP A 171 -4.86 -21.01 4.44
N SER A 172 -5.02 -21.72 5.56
CA SER A 172 -4.91 -21.12 6.90
C SER A 172 -3.46 -20.86 7.30
N ILE A 173 -2.52 -21.70 6.82
CA ILE A 173 -1.10 -21.62 7.12
C ILE A 173 -0.29 -21.77 5.83
N THR A 174 0.73 -20.93 5.65
CA THR A 174 1.75 -21.08 4.61
C THR A 174 3.12 -21.08 5.30
N THR A 175 4.01 -22.03 4.97
CA THR A 175 5.33 -22.14 5.60
C THR A 175 6.42 -21.86 4.59
N TYR A 176 7.41 -21.04 4.94
CA TYR A 176 8.59 -20.75 4.12
C TYR A 176 9.78 -20.36 5.00
N GLY A 177 10.97 -20.88 4.69
CA GLY A 177 12.21 -20.48 5.39
C GLY A 177 12.19 -20.63 6.91
N GLY A 178 11.47 -21.63 7.45
CA GLY A 178 11.33 -21.82 8.90
C GLY A 178 10.36 -20.84 9.58
N VAL A 179 9.51 -20.16 8.80
CA VAL A 179 8.46 -19.24 9.27
C VAL A 179 7.10 -19.78 8.85
N ASP A 180 6.18 -19.87 9.81
CA ASP A 180 4.77 -20.21 9.60
C ASP A 180 3.95 -18.90 9.54
N PHE A 181 3.41 -18.60 8.36
CA PHE A 181 2.49 -17.48 8.12
C PHE A 181 1.05 -17.94 8.35
N ILE A 182 0.42 -17.43 9.40
CA ILE A 182 -0.89 -17.90 9.87
C ILE A 182 -1.94 -16.82 9.60
N LYS A 183 -2.90 -17.10 8.71
CA LYS A 183 -3.99 -16.18 8.42
C LYS A 183 -5.00 -16.19 9.57
N VAL A 184 -5.20 -15.03 10.19
CA VAL A 184 -6.21 -14.81 11.22
C VAL A 184 -7.17 -13.74 10.70
N ASN A 185 -8.46 -14.07 10.64
CA ASN A 185 -9.48 -13.16 10.17
C ASN A 185 -10.34 -12.68 11.35
N TYR A 186 -10.02 -11.49 11.88
CA TYR A 186 -10.78 -10.88 12.98
C TYR A 186 -12.22 -10.53 12.58
N LEU A 187 -12.46 -10.15 11.33
CA LEU A 187 -13.79 -9.75 10.82
C LEU A 187 -14.80 -10.89 10.97
N THR A 188 -14.38 -12.10 10.62
CA THR A 188 -15.21 -13.32 10.70
C THR A 188 -15.09 -14.06 12.03
N LYS A 189 -14.11 -13.70 12.88
CA LYS A 189 -13.75 -14.43 14.10
C LYS A 189 -13.54 -15.94 13.87
N SER A 190 -12.93 -16.29 12.73
CA SER A 190 -12.76 -17.67 12.29
C SER A 190 -11.60 -18.39 12.97
N TYR A 191 -11.87 -19.57 13.54
CA TYR A 191 -10.86 -20.45 14.13
C TYR A 191 -10.27 -21.47 13.14
N ALA A 192 -10.29 -21.19 11.83
CA ALA A 192 -9.84 -22.13 10.79
C ALA A 192 -8.39 -22.63 11.01
N TYR A 193 -7.53 -21.82 11.65
CA TYR A 193 -6.17 -22.22 12.03
C TYR A 193 -6.11 -23.38 13.04
N ARG A 194 -7.16 -23.58 13.87
CA ARG A 194 -7.14 -24.58 14.96
C ARG A 194 -6.94 -26.01 14.46
N SER A 195 -7.44 -26.33 13.26
CA SER A 195 -7.25 -27.66 12.65
C SER A 195 -5.80 -27.96 12.29
N HIS A 196 -4.94 -26.94 12.21
CA HIS A 196 -3.53 -27.05 11.83
C HIS A 196 -2.56 -26.85 13.01
N LEU A 197 -3.05 -26.59 14.23
CA LEU A 197 -2.19 -26.36 15.41
C LEU A 197 -1.22 -27.50 15.70
N ARG A 198 -1.64 -28.75 15.45
CA ARG A 198 -0.79 -29.94 15.66
C ARG A 198 0.38 -30.02 14.67
N GLN A 199 0.28 -29.33 13.54
CA GLN A 199 1.32 -29.27 12.51
C GLN A 199 2.32 -28.14 12.77
N LEU A 200 1.97 -27.16 13.61
CA LEU A 200 2.86 -26.07 13.99
C LEU A 200 4.03 -26.62 14.82
N GLY A 201 5.22 -26.59 14.22
CA GLY A 201 6.46 -27.03 14.85
C GLY A 201 7.10 -25.94 15.70
N ARG A 202 8.44 -25.85 15.57
CA ARG A 202 9.29 -24.85 16.25
C ARG A 202 9.60 -23.63 15.38
N ASN A 203 8.99 -23.55 14.20
CA ASN A 203 9.11 -22.43 13.28
C ASN A 203 8.69 -21.13 13.98
N LEU A 204 9.20 -20.01 13.46
CA LEU A 204 8.73 -18.69 13.87
C LEU A 204 7.27 -18.52 13.42
N ARG A 205 6.39 -18.08 14.32
CA ARG A 205 4.96 -17.92 14.01
C ARG A 205 4.64 -16.46 13.75
N VAL A 206 4.30 -16.16 12.50
CA VAL A 206 3.89 -14.83 12.05
C VAL A 206 2.39 -14.84 11.78
N VAL A 207 1.62 -14.12 12.59
CA VAL A 207 0.19 -13.96 12.38
C VAL A 207 -0.07 -12.81 11.41
N LEU A 208 -0.96 -13.05 10.46
CA LEU A 208 -1.37 -12.08 9.46
C LEU A 208 -2.85 -11.80 9.66
N SER A 209 -3.19 -10.55 9.93
CA SER A 209 -4.56 -10.09 10.10
C SER A 209 -4.74 -8.79 9.34
N HIS A 210 -5.97 -8.45 8.94
CA HIS A 210 -6.24 -7.10 8.46
C HIS A 210 -6.40 -6.14 9.65
N MET A 211 -7.22 -6.52 10.64
CA MET A 211 -7.40 -5.77 11.89
C MET A 211 -6.32 -6.14 12.91
N ALA A 212 -5.73 -5.14 13.58
CA ALA A 212 -4.82 -5.37 14.69
C ALA A 212 -5.51 -6.10 15.85
N LEU A 213 -4.87 -7.13 16.40
CA LEU A 213 -5.39 -8.00 17.44
C LEU A 213 -5.12 -7.46 18.85
N SER A 214 -4.05 -6.68 19.06
CA SER A 214 -3.74 -6.09 20.38
C SER A 214 -4.63 -4.90 20.70
N SER A 215 -4.99 -4.10 19.70
CA SER A 215 -5.80 -2.90 19.87
C SER A 215 -7.31 -3.16 19.81
N THR A 216 -7.71 -4.26 19.15
CA THR A 216 -9.10 -4.68 19.12
C THR A 216 -9.41 -5.58 20.32
N TYR A 217 -9.81 -4.95 21.43
CA TYR A 217 -10.18 -5.65 22.66
C TYR A 217 -11.34 -6.64 22.42
N GLY A 218 -11.06 -7.93 22.61
CA GLY A 218 -12.08 -8.97 22.47
C GLY A 218 -11.59 -10.35 22.89
N LEU A 219 -12.54 -11.23 23.25
CA LEU A 219 -12.25 -12.62 23.61
C LEU A 219 -11.51 -13.35 22.48
N TYR A 220 -11.92 -13.11 21.23
CA TYR A 220 -11.30 -13.73 20.06
C TYR A 220 -9.80 -13.43 19.95
N GLY A 221 -9.38 -12.16 20.03
CA GLY A 221 -7.96 -11.81 19.98
C GLY A 221 -7.17 -12.44 21.14
N LYS A 222 -7.75 -12.56 22.34
CA LYS A 222 -7.11 -13.26 23.46
C LYS A 222 -6.94 -14.75 23.19
N GLU A 223 -7.95 -15.40 22.63
CA GLU A 223 -7.88 -16.83 22.27
C GLU A 223 -6.86 -17.08 21.16
N VAL A 224 -6.80 -16.24 20.13
CA VAL A 224 -5.78 -16.34 19.07
C VAL A 224 -4.38 -16.28 19.66
N MET A 225 -4.12 -15.33 20.56
CA MET A 225 -2.82 -15.18 21.21
C MET A 225 -2.46 -16.39 22.07
N THR A 226 -3.44 -16.95 22.79
CA THR A 226 -3.25 -18.15 23.61
C THR A 226 -3.02 -19.40 22.76
N ASP A 227 -3.81 -19.59 21.70
CA ASP A 227 -3.75 -20.78 20.85
C ASP A 227 -2.47 -20.82 20.02
N LEU A 228 -2.06 -19.67 19.47
CA LEU A 228 -0.95 -19.58 18.53
C LEU A 228 0.39 -19.27 19.18
N ASP A 229 0.40 -18.59 20.35
CA ASP A 229 1.61 -18.02 20.98
C ASP A 229 2.52 -17.35 19.92
N PRO A 230 2.03 -16.33 19.19
CA PRO A 230 2.73 -15.79 18.03
C PRO A 230 4.01 -15.05 18.41
N ASP A 231 5.05 -15.15 17.58
CA ASP A 231 6.29 -14.37 17.76
C ASP A 231 6.14 -12.94 17.19
N LEU A 232 5.30 -12.78 16.15
CA LEU A 232 5.12 -11.53 15.40
C LEU A 232 3.72 -11.47 14.78
N ILE A 233 3.16 -10.27 14.69
CA ILE A 233 1.89 -10.01 14.02
C ILE A 233 2.07 -8.87 13.02
N PHE A 234 1.55 -9.03 11.81
CA PHE A 234 1.38 -7.94 10.85
C PHE A 234 -0.10 -7.65 10.62
N ALA A 235 -0.45 -6.37 10.66
CA ALA A 235 -1.80 -5.86 10.43
C ALA A 235 -1.83 -4.66 9.48
N GLY A 236 -3.01 -4.33 8.92
CA GLY A 236 -3.26 -3.16 8.07
C GLY A 236 -4.32 -2.24 8.71
N HIS A 237 -5.29 -1.79 7.93
CA HIS A 237 -6.53 -1.10 8.35
C HIS A 237 -6.39 0.32 8.91
N ARG A 238 -5.44 0.61 9.81
CA ARG A 238 -5.29 1.94 10.42
C ARG A 238 -4.74 3.02 9.50
N HIS A 239 -4.31 2.65 8.28
CA HIS A 239 -3.71 3.54 7.28
C HIS A 239 -2.50 4.35 7.80
N SER A 240 -1.90 3.93 8.91
CA SER A 240 -0.81 4.62 9.61
C SER A 240 0.11 3.60 10.28
N GLU A 241 1.37 3.99 10.48
CA GLU A 241 2.38 3.18 11.13
C GLU A 241 2.16 3.11 12.65
N HIS A 242 2.07 1.89 13.17
CA HIS A 242 1.97 1.66 14.60
C HIS A 242 2.67 0.36 14.98
N VAL A 243 3.40 0.35 16.09
CA VAL A 243 3.90 -0.89 16.69
C VAL A 243 3.37 -1.01 18.10
N ALA A 244 2.62 -2.08 18.34
CA ALA A 244 2.18 -2.45 19.67
C ALA A 244 3.03 -3.62 20.15
N VAL A 245 3.65 -3.46 21.32
CA VAL A 245 4.38 -4.53 21.99
C VAL A 245 3.50 -5.07 23.10
N ARG A 246 3.11 -6.33 22.99
CA ARG A 246 2.36 -7.01 24.04
C ARG A 246 3.28 -7.90 24.86
N ARG A 247 3.30 -7.70 26.17
CA ARG A 247 3.99 -8.56 27.12
C ARG A 247 3.09 -9.74 27.52
N ARG A 248 3.71 -10.87 27.91
CA ARG A 248 2.97 -12.06 28.40
C ARG A 248 2.13 -11.83 29.66
N ASP A 249 2.42 -10.79 30.45
CA ASP A 249 1.59 -10.38 31.60
C ASP A 249 0.25 -9.73 31.17
N GLY A 250 0.04 -9.56 29.86
CA GLY A 250 -1.16 -8.95 29.30
C GLY A 250 -1.06 -7.44 29.12
N SER A 251 0.01 -6.79 29.58
CA SER A 251 0.25 -5.37 29.30
C SER A 251 0.56 -5.15 27.82
N VAL A 252 -0.05 -4.10 27.25
CA VAL A 252 0.23 -3.63 25.89
C VAL A 252 0.92 -2.28 26.03
N GLU A 253 2.16 -2.22 25.56
CA GLU A 253 2.92 -1.00 25.41
C GLU A 253 2.86 -0.60 23.94
N SER A 254 2.15 0.49 23.65
CA SER A 254 2.10 1.03 22.30
C SER A 254 3.27 1.98 22.06
N LEU A 255 4.06 1.70 21.03
CA LEU A 255 5.14 2.54 20.56
C LEU A 255 4.78 3.06 19.18
N ARG A 256 4.50 4.37 19.10
CA ARG A 256 4.40 5.02 17.80
C ARG A 256 5.82 5.18 17.27
N LEU A 257 6.19 4.36 16.29
CA LEU A 257 7.49 4.46 15.63
C LEU A 257 7.39 5.53 14.53
N SER A 258 8.14 6.63 14.67
CA SER A 258 8.27 7.66 13.61
C SER A 258 9.24 7.16 12.52
N PHE A 259 8.87 6.09 11.80
CA PHE A 259 9.65 5.62 10.64
C PHE A 259 9.74 6.66 9.53
N THR A 260 8.79 7.59 9.49
CA THR A 260 8.69 8.74 8.58
C THR A 260 9.80 9.76 8.81
N ASP A 261 10.14 10.05 10.07
CA ASP A 261 11.10 11.11 10.41
C ASP A 261 12.54 10.61 10.37
N ASP A 262 12.78 9.42 10.92
CA ASP A 262 14.15 8.93 11.11
C ASP A 262 14.69 8.16 9.91
N ARG A 263 13.82 7.62 9.06
CA ARG A 263 14.19 6.76 7.90
C ARG A 263 15.11 5.60 8.30
N VAL A 264 15.03 5.17 9.55
CA VAL A 264 15.84 4.09 10.12
C VAL A 264 14.98 2.83 10.24
N ALA A 265 15.53 1.70 9.80
CA ALA A 265 14.92 0.40 10.05
C ALA A 265 15.09 0.03 11.54
N VAL A 266 14.02 -0.40 12.18
CA VAL A 266 14.06 -0.91 13.55
C VAL A 266 14.55 -2.35 13.55
N ARG A 267 15.30 -2.70 14.59
CA ARG A 267 15.69 -4.09 14.87
C ARG A 267 15.01 -4.56 16.14
N LEU A 268 14.23 -5.62 16.03
CA LEU A 268 13.45 -6.20 17.11
C LEU A 268 13.89 -7.64 17.33
N ASN A 269 14.17 -8.00 18.58
CA ASN A 269 14.41 -9.40 18.94
C ASN A 269 13.05 -10.08 19.15
N LEU A 270 12.75 -11.08 18.31
CA LEU A 270 11.54 -11.90 18.43
C LEU A 270 11.77 -12.95 19.53
N SER A 271 11.84 -12.47 20.77
CA SER A 271 11.96 -13.30 21.96
C SER A 271 10.58 -13.82 22.36
N ARG A 272 10.53 -14.98 23.01
CA ARG A 272 9.26 -15.57 23.46
C ARG A 272 8.50 -14.71 24.46
N GLN A 273 9.09 -13.72 25.11
CA GLN A 273 8.43 -12.96 26.18
C GLN A 273 7.57 -11.80 25.69
N LEU A 274 7.78 -11.34 24.45
CA LEU A 274 7.14 -10.19 23.85
C LEU A 274 6.57 -10.57 22.49
N VAL A 275 5.33 -10.17 22.22
CA VAL A 275 4.75 -10.25 20.89
C VAL A 275 4.75 -8.86 20.30
N HIS A 276 5.42 -8.72 19.16
CA HIS A 276 5.41 -7.47 18.39
C HIS A 276 4.26 -7.53 17.40
N GLU A 277 3.38 -6.53 17.43
CA GLU A 277 2.37 -6.31 16.40
C GLU A 277 2.70 -5.04 15.63
N ILE A 278 2.86 -5.18 14.32
CA ILE A 278 3.22 -4.09 13.42
C ILE A 278 2.05 -3.82 12.49
N GLU A 279 1.47 -2.64 12.62
CA GLU A 279 0.48 -2.09 11.70
C GLU A 279 1.23 -1.42 10.54
N VAL A 280 1.05 -1.98 9.35
CA VAL A 280 1.73 -1.59 8.11
C VAL A 280 0.95 -0.43 7.49
N PRO A 281 1.62 0.66 7.06
CA PRO A 281 0.94 1.77 6.42
C PRO A 281 0.31 1.34 5.08
N THR A 282 -0.78 2.01 4.70
CA THR A 282 -1.37 1.80 3.37
C THR A 282 -0.37 2.13 2.26
N CYS A 283 -0.45 1.40 1.14
CA CYS A 283 0.30 1.74 -0.07
C CYS A 283 -0.47 2.68 -1.03
N SER A 284 -1.70 3.07 -0.65
CA SER A 284 -2.62 3.82 -1.50
C SER A 284 -2.89 5.22 -0.95
N TYR A 285 -2.62 6.26 -1.75
CA TYR A 285 -2.93 7.65 -1.38
C TYR A 285 -4.43 7.95 -1.37
N ARG A 286 -5.27 7.02 -1.85
CA ARG A 286 -6.73 7.19 -1.93
C ARG A 286 -7.33 7.50 -0.56
N MET A 287 -6.76 6.98 0.53
CA MET A 287 -7.25 7.21 1.88
C MET A 287 -7.00 8.62 2.43
N GLY A 288 -6.55 9.54 1.58
CA GLY A 288 -6.30 10.92 1.97
C GLY A 288 -5.09 11.08 2.88
N THR A 289 -4.25 10.05 2.99
CA THR A 289 -2.98 10.11 3.72
C THR A 289 -1.84 10.48 2.78
N HIS A 290 -0.94 11.32 3.30
CA HIS A 290 0.27 11.75 2.61
C HIS A 290 1.41 10.71 2.73
N ASN A 291 1.39 9.90 3.79
CA ASN A 291 2.42 8.92 4.09
C ASN A 291 1.93 7.54 3.68
N VAL A 292 2.37 7.08 2.51
CA VAL A 292 2.02 5.77 1.97
C VAL A 292 3.28 5.01 1.57
N GLY A 293 3.27 3.69 1.69
CA GLY A 293 4.46 2.89 1.44
C GLY A 293 4.22 1.40 1.55
N PHE A 294 5.33 0.66 1.58
CA PHE A 294 5.34 -0.78 1.74
C PHE A 294 6.19 -1.16 2.93
N GLY A 295 5.71 -2.08 3.77
CA GLY A 295 6.52 -2.63 4.84
C GLY A 295 7.60 -3.56 4.27
N ALA A 296 8.83 -3.42 4.74
CA ALA A 296 9.95 -4.27 4.37
C ALA A 296 10.48 -4.94 5.64
N ALA A 297 10.24 -6.25 5.77
CA ALA A 297 10.65 -7.06 6.91
C ALA A 297 11.68 -8.10 6.50
N ILE A 298 12.76 -8.20 7.26
CA ILE A 298 13.80 -9.21 7.11
C ILE A 298 13.86 -9.99 8.42
N ILE A 299 13.64 -11.29 8.34
CA ILE A 299 13.69 -12.20 9.49
C ILE A 299 14.97 -13.02 9.37
N ASP A 300 15.89 -12.79 10.30
CA ASP A 300 17.14 -13.53 10.40
C ASP A 300 16.95 -14.86 11.17
N PRO A 301 17.80 -15.89 10.94
CA PRO A 301 17.69 -17.19 11.60
C PRO A 301 17.83 -17.14 13.12
N ASP A 302 18.49 -16.11 13.64
CA ASP A 302 18.64 -15.82 15.07
C ASP A 302 17.37 -15.22 15.70
N ARG A 303 16.27 -15.14 14.94
CA ARG A 303 14.99 -14.53 15.32
C ARG A 303 15.09 -13.01 15.52
N THR A 304 16.00 -12.35 14.82
CA THR A 304 16.01 -10.90 14.73
C THR A 304 15.14 -10.44 13.55
N LEU A 305 14.19 -9.55 13.82
CA LEU A 305 13.43 -8.84 12.79
C LEU A 305 14.09 -7.49 12.51
N THR A 306 14.46 -7.24 11.26
CA THR A 306 14.74 -5.88 10.77
C THR A 306 13.53 -5.40 9.98
N TYR A 307 12.87 -4.33 10.43
CA TYR A 307 11.68 -3.78 9.78
C TYR A 307 11.88 -2.29 9.43
N GLY A 308 11.46 -1.90 8.23
CA GLY A 308 11.36 -0.50 7.83
C GLY A 308 10.25 -0.31 6.81
N VAL A 309 9.98 0.95 6.46
CA VAL A 309 8.97 1.29 5.44
C VAL A 309 9.65 1.87 4.21
N LEU A 310 9.31 1.33 3.04
CA LEU A 310 9.69 1.87 1.74
C LEU A 310 8.65 2.92 1.35
N TRP A 311 8.82 4.14 1.87
CA TRP A 311 7.90 5.26 1.62
C TRP A 311 7.83 5.62 0.14
N SER A 312 6.63 5.95 -0.32
CA SER A 312 6.36 6.42 -1.68
C SER A 312 6.33 7.95 -1.73
N PRO A 313 6.54 8.57 -2.91
CA PRO A 313 6.33 10.00 -3.07
C PRO A 313 4.90 10.42 -2.73
N ASP A 314 4.74 11.60 -2.13
CA ASP A 314 3.43 12.17 -1.78
C ASP A 314 2.62 12.53 -3.04
N ARG A 315 1.71 11.64 -3.41
CA ARG A 315 0.87 11.83 -4.60
C ARG A 315 -0.17 12.94 -4.42
N LEU A 316 -0.67 13.18 -3.21
CA LEU A 316 -1.66 14.22 -2.96
C LEU A 316 -1.05 15.61 -3.17
N LEU A 317 0.18 15.81 -2.69
CA LEU A 317 0.93 17.03 -2.95
C LEU A 317 1.22 17.19 -4.45
N HIS A 318 1.62 16.10 -5.12
CA HIS A 318 1.82 16.12 -6.57
C HIS A 318 0.53 16.54 -7.30
N LEU A 319 -0.61 15.90 -7.03
CA LEU A 319 -1.89 16.23 -7.66
C LEU A 319 -2.29 17.70 -7.41
N THR A 320 -2.10 18.19 -6.19
CA THR A 320 -2.33 19.60 -5.85
C THR A 320 -1.43 20.52 -6.67
N SER A 321 -0.14 20.20 -6.77
CA SER A 321 0.82 20.97 -7.56
C SER A 321 0.50 20.96 -9.06
N HIS A 322 -0.03 19.85 -9.62
CA HIS A 322 -0.51 19.81 -11.00
C HIS A 322 -1.62 20.83 -11.25
N VAL A 323 -2.61 20.90 -10.34
CA VAL A 323 -3.72 21.85 -10.46
C VAL A 323 -3.19 23.29 -10.42
N VAL A 324 -2.30 23.61 -9.48
CA VAL A 324 -1.70 24.95 -9.37
C VAL A 324 -0.94 25.33 -10.63
N VAL A 325 -0.09 24.44 -11.15
CA VAL A 325 0.72 24.70 -12.35
C VAL A 325 -0.15 24.88 -13.59
N LEU A 326 -1.23 24.11 -13.72
CA LEU A 326 -2.18 24.25 -14.83
C LEU A 326 -2.93 25.59 -14.77
N ILE A 327 -3.39 26.01 -13.57
CA ILE A 327 -4.05 27.32 -13.38
C ILE A 327 -3.07 28.45 -13.71
N ALA A 328 -1.85 28.41 -13.16
CA ALA A 328 -0.83 29.43 -13.41
C ALA A 328 -0.49 29.52 -14.91
N SER A 329 -0.33 28.38 -15.59
CA SER A 329 -0.07 28.33 -17.03
C SER A 329 -1.24 28.93 -17.84
N GLY A 330 -2.47 28.64 -17.44
CA GLY A 330 -3.68 29.24 -18.03
C GLY A 330 -3.70 30.76 -17.87
N LEU A 331 -3.42 31.26 -16.67
CA LEU A 331 -3.35 32.71 -16.39
C LEU A 331 -2.25 33.39 -17.22
N VAL A 332 -1.07 32.78 -17.35
CA VAL A 332 0.01 33.31 -18.20
C VAL A 332 -0.44 33.42 -19.65
N LEU A 333 -1.12 32.41 -20.18
CA LEU A 333 -1.63 32.43 -21.55
C LEU A 333 -2.72 33.50 -21.76
N LEU A 334 -3.62 33.68 -20.78
CA LEU A 334 -4.67 34.70 -20.83
C LEU A 334 -4.12 36.12 -20.72
N LEU A 335 -3.22 36.38 -19.79
CA LEU A 335 -2.57 37.68 -19.62
C LEU A 335 -1.75 38.05 -20.86
N TRP A 336 -1.02 37.09 -21.42
CA TRP A 336 -0.25 37.31 -22.64
C TRP A 336 -1.15 37.59 -23.86
N ALA A 337 -2.31 36.94 -23.95
CA ALA A 337 -3.31 37.25 -24.97
C ALA A 337 -3.92 38.65 -24.78
N GLY A 338 -4.22 39.05 -23.54
CA GLY A 338 -4.79 40.36 -23.20
C GLY A 338 -3.80 41.53 -23.42
N ILE A 339 -2.52 41.35 -23.08
CA ILE A 339 -1.46 42.35 -23.32
C ILE A 339 -1.31 42.62 -24.83
N LEU A 340 -1.32 41.57 -25.65
CA LEU A 340 -1.25 41.73 -27.11
C LEU A 340 -2.52 42.33 -27.72
N HIS A 341 -3.67 42.23 -27.04
CA HIS A 341 -4.91 42.85 -27.51
C HIS A 341 -5.00 44.35 -27.16
N LYS A 342 -4.32 44.79 -26.08
CA LYS A 342 -4.23 46.20 -25.69
C LYS A 342 -3.15 46.99 -26.46
N CYS A 343 -2.25 46.31 -27.17
CA CYS A 343 -1.16 46.92 -27.96
C CYS A 343 -1.38 46.88 -29.48
N ALA A 344 -2.53 46.39 -29.94
CA ALA A 344 -2.99 46.44 -31.32
C ALA A 344 -4.09 47.50 -31.44
#